data_AF-A0A6L4A9G4-F1
#
_entry.id   AF-A0A6L4A9G4-F1
#
_cell.length_a   1.000
_cell.length_b   1.000
_cell.length_c   1.000
_cell.angle_alpha   90.00
_cell.angle_beta   90.00
_cell.angle_gamma   90.00
#
_symmetry.space_group_name_H-M   'P 1'
#
loop_
_entity.id
_entity.type
_entity.pdbx_description
1 polymer ?
#
loop_
_entity_poly.entity_id
_entity_poly.type
_entity_poly.pdbx_seq_one_letter_code
_entity_poly.pdbx_strand_id
1 'polypeptide(L)'
;IADLLEGQNANPFRIRAYREGAATIRAHEDPVADFIRQDEFEALKALPGIGEGIAAVIGEYVSLGESSLLAELKAGVSPESVLTTVPGIGDELAERIVEQLDVHTLPELEEAAHDGRLDTVEGFGSRRVEGVRKALAGMLNRSAKRQVQNPDGQDGKVSQEAEPSVELLLQVDADYRKQAKAGELHKIAPRRFNPKKEAWLPVFHTKRQGWMFTVMFSNTAQAHALGKTDDWVVIYYKRGDHEGQNTVVTETKTQLKGKRVVRGRQAENQHYYEVQSGG
;
A
#
# COMPACT_ATOMS: atom_id res chain seq x y z
N ILE A 1 9.27 8.70 -3.52
CA ILE A 1 8.61 9.99 -3.86
C ILE A 1 8.84 10.36 -5.31
N ALA A 2 10.09 10.58 -5.77
CA ALA A 2 10.37 10.95 -7.16
C ALA A 2 9.76 9.98 -8.20
N ASP A 3 9.91 8.67 -7.99
CA ASP A 3 9.38 7.68 -8.95
C ASP A 3 7.84 7.66 -8.99
N LEU A 4 7.18 7.93 -7.84
CA LEU A 4 5.72 8.06 -7.79
C LEU A 4 5.25 9.34 -8.49
N LEU A 5 6.02 10.42 -8.37
CA LEU A 5 5.76 11.68 -9.09
C LEU A 5 5.95 11.50 -10.61
N GLU A 6 6.97 10.76 -11.02
CA GLU A 6 7.24 10.43 -12.43
C GLU A 6 6.12 9.57 -13.02
N GLY A 7 5.68 8.52 -12.31
CA GLY A 7 4.53 7.70 -12.72
C GLY A 7 3.21 8.47 -12.81
N GLN A 8 3.06 9.55 -12.03
CA GLN A 8 1.89 10.45 -12.09
C GLN A 8 2.05 11.61 -13.09
N ASN A 9 3.10 11.57 -13.92
CA ASN A 9 3.44 12.62 -14.89
C ASN A 9 3.47 14.03 -14.26
N ALA A 10 3.94 14.11 -13.00
CA ALA A 10 4.05 15.36 -12.27
C ALA A 10 5.13 16.27 -12.87
N ASN A 11 5.21 17.51 -12.39
CA ASN A 11 6.15 18.50 -12.89
C ASN A 11 7.61 17.96 -12.89
N PRO A 12 8.31 17.93 -14.05
CA PRO A 12 9.69 17.44 -14.18
C PRO A 12 10.69 18.12 -13.25
N PHE A 13 10.53 19.42 -12.97
CA PHE A 13 11.37 20.15 -12.02
C PHE A 13 11.20 19.60 -10.60
N ARG A 14 9.97 19.26 -10.21
CA ARG A 14 9.68 18.69 -8.89
C ARG A 14 10.26 17.28 -8.76
N ILE A 15 10.13 16.45 -9.79
CA ILE A 15 10.73 15.10 -9.83
C ILE A 15 12.25 15.19 -9.67
N ARG A 16 12.89 16.08 -10.45
CA ARG A 16 14.33 16.31 -10.39
C ARG A 16 14.78 16.79 -9.01
N ALA A 17 14.07 17.75 -8.41
CA ALA A 17 14.38 18.24 -7.08
C ALA A 17 14.37 17.13 -6.02
N TYR A 18 13.41 16.20 -6.06
CA TYR A 18 13.41 15.05 -5.15
C TYR A 18 14.56 14.07 -5.40
N ARG A 19 14.97 13.86 -6.66
CA ARG A 19 16.14 13.03 -6.98
C ARG A 19 17.44 13.67 -6.51
N GLU A 20 17.59 14.97 -6.71
CA GLU A 20 18.75 15.75 -6.26
C GLU A 20 18.84 15.80 -4.74
N GLY A 21 17.75 16.14 -4.05
CA GLY A 21 17.71 16.13 -2.58
C GLY A 21 18.03 14.74 -2.00
N ALA A 22 17.51 13.66 -2.59
CA ALA A 22 17.85 12.29 -2.17
C ALA A 22 19.33 11.96 -2.39
N ALA A 23 19.94 12.43 -3.48
CA ALA A 23 21.37 12.26 -3.73
C ALA A 23 22.21 13.03 -2.70
N THR A 24 21.84 14.27 -2.38
CA THR A 24 22.48 15.09 -1.34
C THR A 24 22.44 14.41 0.02
N ILE A 25 21.28 13.89 0.43
CA ILE A 25 21.14 13.18 1.71
C ILE A 25 22.04 11.94 1.75
N ARG A 26 22.12 11.17 0.67
CA ARG A 26 22.97 9.96 0.61
C ARG A 26 24.47 10.27 0.61
N ALA A 27 24.85 11.43 0.10
CA ALA A 27 26.24 11.87 0.02
C ALA A 27 26.70 12.66 1.26
N HIS A 28 25.78 13.03 2.16
CA HIS A 28 26.11 13.78 3.36
C HIS A 28 26.84 12.88 4.37
N GLU A 29 27.95 13.37 4.95
CA GLU A 29 28.78 12.60 5.88
C GLU A 29 28.07 12.32 7.20
N ASP A 30 27.42 13.35 7.76
CA ASP A 30 26.66 13.23 9.00
C ASP A 30 25.18 12.86 8.77
N PRO A 31 24.51 12.23 9.74
CA PRO A 31 23.08 11.97 9.66
C PRO A 31 22.29 13.27 9.52
N VAL A 32 21.62 13.45 8.37
CA VAL A 32 20.78 14.64 8.10
C VAL A 32 19.66 14.82 9.15
N ALA A 33 19.28 13.75 9.84
CA ALA A 33 18.34 13.79 10.96
C ALA A 33 18.81 14.66 12.14
N ASP A 34 20.12 14.86 12.29
CA ASP A 34 20.68 15.63 13.40
C ASP A 34 20.39 17.12 13.25
N PHE A 35 20.34 17.67 12.04
CA PHE A 35 19.87 19.04 11.80
C PHE A 35 18.46 19.27 12.34
N ILE A 36 17.56 18.29 12.17
CA ILE A 36 16.19 18.39 12.69
C ILE A 36 16.17 18.26 14.22
N ARG A 37 16.95 17.34 14.79
CA ARG A 37 17.02 17.13 16.25
C ARG A 37 17.64 18.31 16.99
N GLN A 38 18.51 19.06 16.34
CA GLN A 38 19.21 20.23 16.88
C GLN A 38 18.50 21.55 16.55
N ASP A 39 17.31 21.49 15.94
CA ASP A 39 16.52 22.66 15.51
C ASP A 39 17.24 23.56 14.48
N GLU A 40 18.12 22.96 13.68
CA GLU A 40 18.93 23.62 12.64
C GLU A 40 18.27 23.52 11.26
N PHE A 41 16.99 23.88 11.18
CA PHE A 41 16.21 23.74 9.94
C PHE A 41 16.77 24.57 8.77
N GLU A 42 17.31 25.76 9.06
CA GLU A 42 17.94 26.59 8.02
C GLU A 42 19.26 26.00 7.50
N ALA A 43 20.01 25.27 8.34
CA ALA A 43 21.21 24.56 7.89
C ALA A 43 20.84 23.40 6.97
N LEU A 44 19.77 22.67 7.27
CA LEU A 44 19.22 21.65 6.39
C LEU A 44 18.84 22.21 5.01
N LYS A 45 18.19 23.38 4.98
CA LYS A 45 17.81 24.08 3.74
C LYS A 45 18.99 24.63 2.95
N ALA A 46 20.12 24.85 3.60
CA ALA A 46 21.33 25.30 2.93
C ALA A 46 22.02 24.17 2.13
N LEU A 47 21.63 22.91 2.36
CA LEU A 47 22.19 21.78 1.63
C LEU A 47 21.76 21.81 0.14
N PRO A 48 22.67 21.48 -0.80
CA PRO A 48 22.37 21.49 -2.22
C PRO A 48 21.14 20.66 -2.57
N GLY A 49 20.19 21.23 -3.31
CA GLY A 49 18.99 20.50 -3.74
C GLY A 49 17.95 20.23 -2.63
N ILE A 50 18.15 20.75 -1.42
CA ILE A 50 17.17 20.66 -0.32
C ILE A 50 16.52 22.03 -0.10
N GLY A 51 15.41 22.29 -0.82
CA GLY A 51 14.59 23.47 -0.61
C GLY A 51 13.53 23.29 0.49
N GLU A 52 12.78 24.35 0.80
CA GLU A 52 11.72 24.40 1.84
C GLU A 52 10.82 23.16 1.85
N GLY A 53 10.27 22.77 0.69
CA GLY A 53 9.35 21.63 0.60
C GLY A 53 10.01 20.27 0.87
N ILE A 54 11.30 20.11 0.51
CA ILE A 54 12.04 18.87 0.78
C ILE A 54 12.48 18.85 2.25
N ALA A 55 12.93 19.98 2.79
CA ALA A 55 13.27 20.14 4.20
C ALA A 55 12.05 19.85 5.11
N ALA A 56 10.86 20.33 4.74
CA ALA A 56 9.63 20.03 5.46
C ALA A 56 9.31 18.52 5.47
N VAL A 57 9.46 17.84 4.33
CA VAL A 57 9.29 16.37 4.23
C VAL A 57 10.32 15.61 5.05
N ILE A 58 11.58 16.07 5.08
CA ILE A 58 12.62 15.48 5.91
C ILE A 58 12.29 15.68 7.40
N GLY A 59 11.89 16.89 7.80
CA GLY A 59 11.50 17.21 9.17
C GLY A 59 10.35 16.33 9.64
N GLU A 60 9.29 16.24 8.84
CA GLU A 60 8.15 15.36 9.09
C GLU A 60 8.61 13.91 9.27
N TYR A 61 9.46 13.41 8.37
CA TYR A 61 9.96 12.04 8.44
C TYR A 61 10.87 11.78 9.64
N VAL A 62 11.66 12.75 10.06
CA VAL A 62 12.54 12.61 11.23
C VAL A 62 11.75 12.68 12.53
N SER A 63 10.78 13.59 12.62
CA SER A 63 9.97 13.82 13.83
C SER A 63 8.88 12.77 14.01
N LEU A 64 8.20 12.39 12.93
CA LEU A 64 7.03 11.51 12.95
C LEU A 64 7.35 10.08 12.45
N GLY A 65 8.48 9.88 11.76
CA GLY A 65 8.81 8.62 11.11
C GLY A 65 8.11 8.40 9.76
N GLU A 66 7.38 9.41 9.27
CA GLU A 66 6.52 9.30 8.08
C GLU A 66 6.50 10.60 7.26
N SER A 67 5.97 10.52 6.04
CA SER A 67 5.74 11.69 5.20
C SER A 67 4.31 11.71 4.69
N SER A 68 3.57 12.77 4.99
CA SER A 68 2.22 13.00 4.48
C SER A 68 2.21 13.07 2.96
N LEU A 69 3.22 13.69 2.35
CA LEU A 69 3.37 13.69 0.89
C LEU A 69 3.56 12.28 0.32
N LEU A 70 4.37 11.44 0.98
CA LEU A 70 4.53 10.05 0.53
C LEU A 70 3.22 9.28 0.68
N ALA A 71 2.47 9.48 1.77
CA ALA A 71 1.17 8.88 1.97
C ALA A 71 0.17 9.31 0.88
N GLU A 72 0.10 10.61 0.56
CA GLU A 72 -0.71 11.15 -0.53
C GLU A 72 -0.30 10.59 -1.90
N LEU A 73 1.00 10.49 -2.17
CA LEU A 73 1.51 9.97 -3.43
C LEU A 73 1.28 8.47 -3.56
N LYS A 74 1.38 7.70 -2.47
CA LYS A 74 1.05 6.26 -2.43
C LYS A 74 -0.45 6.04 -2.61
N ALA A 75 -1.28 6.87 -1.98
CA ALA A 75 -2.71 6.93 -2.29
C ALA A 75 -2.98 7.33 -3.76
N GLY A 76 -2.00 7.93 -4.44
CA GLY A 76 -2.02 8.25 -5.87
C GLY A 76 -1.31 7.25 -6.78
N VAL A 77 -0.61 6.22 -6.27
CA VAL A 77 -0.11 5.11 -7.09
C VAL A 77 -1.31 4.29 -7.48
N SER A 78 -1.65 4.38 -8.75
CA SER A 78 -2.91 3.90 -9.25
C SER A 78 -2.86 2.36 -9.24
N PRO A 79 -3.75 1.67 -8.51
CA PRO A 79 -3.75 0.21 -8.50
C PRO A 79 -3.90 -0.36 -9.92
N GLU A 80 -4.47 0.42 -10.83
CA GLU A 80 -4.55 0.14 -12.25
C GLU A 80 -3.17 -0.20 -12.87
N SER A 81 -2.10 0.51 -12.50
CA SER A 81 -0.75 0.25 -13.04
C SER A 81 -0.18 -1.10 -12.62
N VAL A 82 -0.61 -1.64 -11.47
CA VAL A 82 -0.24 -3.00 -11.03
C VAL A 82 -1.01 -4.02 -11.87
N LEU A 83 -2.30 -3.79 -12.11
CA LEU A 83 -3.16 -4.72 -12.83
C LEU A 83 -2.83 -4.81 -14.32
N THR A 84 -2.37 -3.72 -14.95
CA THR A 84 -1.98 -3.70 -16.37
C THR A 84 -0.73 -4.55 -16.67
N THR A 85 -0.01 -4.99 -15.64
CA THR A 85 1.09 -5.96 -15.80
C THR A 85 0.59 -7.35 -16.19
N VAL A 86 -0.70 -7.64 -16.01
CA VAL A 86 -1.31 -8.92 -16.36
C VAL A 86 -1.71 -8.90 -17.84
N PRO A 87 -1.19 -9.82 -18.67
CA PRO A 87 -1.58 -9.92 -20.07
C PRO A 87 -3.10 -10.06 -20.23
N GLY A 88 -3.69 -9.20 -21.06
CA GLY A 88 -5.13 -9.16 -21.29
C GLY A 88 -5.90 -8.17 -20.42
N ILE A 89 -5.22 -7.44 -19.52
CA ILE A 89 -5.76 -6.29 -18.78
C ILE A 89 -5.06 -5.03 -19.29
N GLY A 90 -5.79 -4.20 -20.03
CA GLY A 90 -5.35 -2.85 -20.41
C GLY A 90 -5.89 -1.79 -19.45
N ASP A 91 -5.51 -0.52 -19.64
CA ASP A 91 -5.82 0.59 -18.73
C ASP A 91 -7.32 0.69 -18.39
N GLU A 92 -8.20 0.62 -19.40
CA GLU A 92 -9.66 0.68 -19.19
C GLU A 92 -10.20 -0.48 -18.34
N LEU A 93 -9.66 -1.69 -18.54
CA LEU A 93 -10.08 -2.87 -17.76
C LEU A 93 -9.53 -2.81 -16.34
N ALA A 94 -8.31 -2.31 -16.18
CA ALA A 94 -7.69 -2.10 -14.88
C ALA A 94 -8.47 -1.06 -14.07
N GLU A 95 -8.86 0.06 -14.68
CA GLU A 95 -9.72 1.08 -14.06
C GLU A 95 -11.05 0.47 -13.62
N ARG A 96 -11.74 -0.27 -14.49
CA ARG A 96 -12.99 -0.95 -14.13
C ARG A 96 -12.83 -1.93 -12.96
N ILE A 97 -11.74 -2.69 -12.92
CA ILE A 97 -11.46 -3.62 -11.81
C ILE A 97 -11.30 -2.84 -10.49
N VAL A 98 -10.48 -1.79 -10.48
CA VAL A 98 -10.26 -0.96 -9.29
C VAL A 98 -11.58 -0.31 -8.84
N GLU A 99 -12.33 0.25 -9.78
CA GLU A 99 -13.55 0.98 -9.49
C GLU A 99 -14.70 0.07 -9.02
N GLN A 100 -14.89 -1.08 -9.65
CA GLN A 100 -16.05 -1.97 -9.39
C GLN A 100 -15.75 -3.04 -8.36
N LEU A 101 -14.51 -3.50 -8.23
CA LEU A 101 -14.15 -4.61 -7.35
C LEU A 101 -13.28 -4.20 -6.17
N ASP A 102 -12.72 -2.97 -6.18
CA ASP A 102 -11.78 -2.50 -5.17
C ASP A 102 -10.59 -3.46 -4.98
N VAL A 103 -10.08 -3.92 -6.12
CA VAL A 103 -8.94 -4.84 -6.21
C VAL A 103 -7.70 -4.02 -6.53
N HIS A 104 -6.70 -4.08 -5.65
CA HIS A 104 -5.53 -3.22 -5.69
C HIS A 104 -4.21 -3.97 -5.91
N THR A 105 -4.24 -5.29 -5.84
CA THR A 105 -3.06 -6.14 -5.96
C THR A 105 -3.30 -7.37 -6.82
N LEU A 106 -2.23 -8.01 -7.28
CA LEU A 106 -2.34 -9.25 -8.06
C LEU A 106 -2.94 -10.42 -7.26
N PRO A 107 -2.60 -10.63 -5.97
CA PRO A 107 -3.31 -11.62 -5.15
C PRO A 107 -4.80 -11.33 -4.97
N GLU A 108 -5.18 -10.06 -4.80
CA GLU A 108 -6.59 -9.66 -4.73
C GLU A 108 -7.31 -9.91 -6.07
N LEU A 109 -6.63 -9.70 -7.20
CA LEU A 109 -7.16 -10.00 -8.53
C LEU A 109 -7.31 -11.51 -8.74
N GLU A 110 -6.36 -12.32 -8.27
CA GLU A 110 -6.45 -13.78 -8.32
C GLU A 110 -7.66 -14.27 -7.52
N GLU A 111 -7.84 -13.76 -6.30
CA GLU A 111 -9.03 -14.02 -5.48
C GLU A 111 -10.32 -13.66 -6.22
N ALA A 112 -10.41 -12.43 -6.75
CA ALA A 112 -11.60 -11.97 -7.47
C ALA A 112 -11.87 -12.79 -8.74
N ALA A 113 -10.81 -13.28 -9.39
CA ALA A 113 -10.94 -14.20 -10.51
C ALA A 113 -11.47 -15.56 -10.06
N HIS A 114 -11.11 -16.07 -8.89
CA HIS A 114 -11.56 -17.38 -8.40
C HIS A 114 -12.96 -17.36 -7.75
N ASP A 115 -13.31 -16.28 -7.05
CA ASP A 115 -14.60 -16.15 -6.35
C ASP A 115 -15.75 -15.65 -7.25
N GLY A 116 -15.46 -15.41 -8.53
CA GLY A 116 -16.42 -15.01 -9.56
C GLY A 116 -16.74 -13.52 -9.59
N ARG A 117 -16.12 -12.68 -8.74
CA ARG A 117 -16.27 -11.22 -8.82
C ARG A 117 -15.77 -10.67 -10.16
N LEU A 118 -14.71 -11.23 -10.73
CA LEU A 118 -14.17 -10.74 -12.00
C LEU A 118 -15.14 -10.97 -13.17
N ASP A 119 -15.99 -11.99 -13.11
CA ASP A 119 -16.98 -12.27 -14.16
C ASP A 119 -18.09 -11.19 -14.24
N THR A 120 -18.26 -10.38 -13.18
CA THR A 120 -19.27 -9.32 -13.17
C THR A 120 -18.78 -8.02 -13.81
N VAL A 121 -17.49 -7.91 -14.12
CA VAL A 121 -16.89 -6.70 -14.70
C VAL A 121 -17.10 -6.70 -16.21
N GLU A 122 -17.71 -5.63 -16.73
CA GLU A 122 -17.93 -5.49 -18.17
C GLU A 122 -16.60 -5.57 -18.94
N GLY A 123 -16.54 -6.47 -19.93
CA GLY A 123 -15.33 -6.78 -20.67
C GLY A 123 -14.62 -8.05 -20.19
N PHE A 124 -15.03 -8.65 -19.06
CA PHE A 124 -14.50 -9.94 -18.59
C PHE A 124 -15.47 -11.09 -18.90
N GLY A 125 -15.35 -11.65 -20.11
CA GLY A 125 -15.98 -12.92 -20.44
C GLY A 125 -15.18 -14.12 -19.88
N SER A 126 -15.82 -15.28 -19.78
CA SER A 126 -15.24 -16.52 -19.23
C SER A 126 -13.85 -16.86 -19.79
N ARG A 127 -13.63 -16.66 -21.10
CA ARG A 127 -12.33 -16.89 -21.74
C ARG A 127 -11.24 -15.92 -21.26
N ARG A 128 -11.58 -14.66 -21.03
CA ARG A 128 -10.64 -13.64 -20.54
C ARG A 128 -10.32 -13.87 -19.07
N VAL A 129 -11.33 -14.18 -18.24
CA VAL A 129 -11.13 -14.54 -16.83
C VAL A 129 -10.21 -15.75 -16.70
N GLU A 130 -10.42 -16.79 -17.53
CA GLU A 130 -9.53 -17.96 -17.56
C GLU A 130 -8.10 -17.59 -18.00
N GLY A 131 -7.95 -16.68 -18.96
CA GLY A 131 -6.65 -16.15 -19.36
C GLY A 131 -5.93 -15.42 -18.22
N VAL A 132 -6.66 -14.59 -17.47
CA VAL A 132 -6.15 -13.89 -16.29
C VAL A 132 -5.72 -14.86 -15.20
N ARG A 133 -6.54 -15.86 -14.87
CA ARG A 133 -6.20 -16.91 -13.89
C ARG A 133 -4.88 -17.62 -14.26
N LYS A 134 -4.73 -18.01 -15.53
CA LYS A 134 -3.50 -18.66 -16.02
C LYS A 134 -2.28 -17.73 -15.94
N ALA A 135 -2.44 -16.46 -16.30
CA ALA A 135 -1.37 -15.48 -16.23
C ALA A 135 -0.91 -15.26 -14.78
N LEU A 136 -1.86 -15.05 -13.86
CA LEU A 136 -1.61 -14.84 -12.43
C LEU A 136 -0.95 -16.05 -11.78
N ALA A 137 -1.44 -17.27 -12.06
CA ALA A 137 -0.81 -18.50 -11.57
C ALA A 137 0.67 -18.57 -12.01
N GLY A 138 1.00 -18.16 -13.24
CA GLY A 138 2.38 -18.09 -13.70
C GLY A 138 3.21 -16.99 -13.04
N MET A 139 2.64 -15.80 -12.81
CA MET A 139 3.32 -14.65 -12.21
C MET A 139 3.59 -14.87 -10.73
N LEU A 140 2.58 -15.28 -9.96
CA LEU A 140 2.67 -15.49 -8.51
C LEU A 140 3.56 -16.69 -8.16
N ASN A 141 3.53 -17.77 -8.95
CA ASN A 141 4.46 -18.90 -8.76
C ASN A 141 5.92 -18.53 -9.05
N ARG A 142 6.20 -17.63 -9.99
CA ARG A 142 7.58 -17.15 -10.26
C ARG A 142 8.08 -16.26 -9.14
N SER A 143 7.23 -15.39 -8.62
CA SER A 143 7.54 -14.56 -7.43
C SER A 143 7.86 -15.44 -6.22
N ALA A 144 7.05 -16.47 -5.96
CA ALA A 144 7.29 -17.45 -4.90
C ALA A 144 8.60 -18.24 -5.09
N LYS A 145 8.94 -18.66 -6.33
CA LYS A 145 10.21 -19.36 -6.61
C LYS A 145 11.44 -18.46 -6.51
N ARG A 146 11.33 -17.19 -6.89
CA ARG A 146 12.44 -16.23 -6.81
C ARG A 146 12.81 -15.90 -5.36
N GLN A 147 11.84 -15.99 -4.44
CA GLN A 147 12.09 -15.89 -2.99
C GLN A 147 12.88 -17.08 -2.42
N VAL A 148 12.86 -18.24 -3.10
CA VAL A 148 13.53 -19.47 -2.63
C VAL A 148 14.94 -19.65 -3.25
N GLN A 149 15.27 -18.96 -4.34
CA GLN A 149 16.50 -19.17 -5.12
C GLN A 149 17.47 -17.98 -5.13
N ASN A 150 17.80 -17.39 -3.98
CA ASN A 150 19.01 -16.57 -3.82
C ASN A 150 20.12 -17.44 -3.20
N PRO A 151 21.12 -17.95 -3.97
CA PRO A 151 22.09 -18.93 -3.50
C PRO A 151 23.51 -18.38 -3.35
N ASP A 152 23.71 -17.11 -3.03
CA ASP A 152 25.05 -16.58 -2.71
C ASP A 152 25.20 -16.23 -1.21
N GLY A 153 25.63 -17.26 -0.48
CA GLY A 153 26.58 -17.25 0.64
C GLY A 153 26.53 -16.17 1.72
N GLN A 154 25.91 -16.48 2.86
CA GLN A 154 26.57 -16.70 4.17
C GLN A 154 25.50 -16.83 5.27
N ASP A 155 25.65 -17.88 6.09
CA ASP A 155 24.89 -18.26 7.29
C ASP A 155 23.85 -17.24 7.81
N GLY A 156 22.60 -17.42 7.37
CA GLY A 156 21.46 -16.68 7.87
C GLY A 156 20.18 -17.48 7.64
N LYS A 157 19.48 -17.80 8.73
CA LYS A 157 18.17 -18.48 8.72
C LYS A 157 17.24 -17.88 7.67
N VAL A 158 16.58 -18.76 6.92
CA VAL A 158 15.40 -18.57 6.06
C VAL A 158 14.60 -17.30 6.41
N SER A 159 14.62 -16.27 5.58
CA SER A 159 13.79 -15.07 5.76
C SER A 159 12.39 -15.28 5.20
N GLN A 160 11.48 -15.78 6.05
CA GLN A 160 10.02 -15.84 5.87
C GLN A 160 9.33 -14.46 5.77
N GLU A 161 10.01 -13.44 5.29
CA GLU A 161 9.78 -12.08 5.82
C GLU A 161 9.77 -10.99 4.73
N ALA A 162 9.27 -11.33 3.54
CA ALA A 162 9.03 -10.35 2.46
C ALA A 162 7.72 -9.56 2.62
N GLU A 163 6.80 -10.03 3.47
CA GLU A 163 5.53 -9.37 3.77
C GLU A 163 5.18 -9.52 5.27
N PRO A 164 4.40 -8.59 5.85
CA PRO A 164 3.84 -8.73 7.20
C PRO A 164 2.96 -10.00 7.32
N SER A 165 2.87 -10.60 8.50
CA SER A 165 1.93 -11.71 8.74
C SER A 165 0.47 -11.24 8.72
N VAL A 166 -0.48 -12.14 8.42
CA VAL A 166 -1.92 -11.84 8.53
C VAL A 166 -2.27 -11.36 9.93
N GLU A 167 -1.72 -11.98 10.97
CA GLU A 167 -1.93 -11.52 12.36
C GLU A 167 -1.51 -10.06 12.56
N LEU A 168 -0.31 -9.69 12.08
CA LEU A 168 0.18 -8.32 12.22
C LEU A 168 -0.70 -7.33 11.45
N LEU A 169 -1.13 -7.66 10.24
CA LEU A 169 -2.04 -6.84 9.45
C LEU A 169 -3.39 -6.65 10.14
N LEU A 170 -3.95 -7.71 10.75
CA LEU A 170 -5.22 -7.65 11.47
C LEU A 170 -5.10 -6.84 12.79
N GLN A 171 -3.95 -6.90 13.47
CA GLN A 171 -3.68 -6.02 14.62
C GLN A 171 -3.62 -4.54 14.19
N VAL A 172 -2.92 -4.25 13.09
CA VAL A 172 -2.83 -2.89 12.53
C VAL A 172 -4.21 -2.38 12.08
N ASP A 173 -5.04 -3.21 11.43
CA ASP A 173 -6.44 -2.91 11.10
C ASP A 173 -7.26 -2.56 12.34
N ALA A 174 -7.17 -3.37 13.39
CA ALA A 174 -7.92 -3.16 14.63
C ALA A 174 -7.58 -1.81 15.29
N ASP A 175 -6.28 -1.49 15.37
CA ASP A 175 -5.81 -0.23 15.96
C ASP A 175 -6.20 0.98 15.12
N TYR A 176 -6.08 0.88 13.78
CA TYR A 176 -6.53 1.92 12.87
C TYR A 176 -8.01 2.23 13.08
N ARG A 177 -8.88 1.22 12.99
CA ARG A 177 -10.34 1.43 13.10
C ARG A 177 -10.72 1.97 14.48
N LYS A 178 -10.03 1.56 15.54
CA LYS A 178 -10.24 2.09 16.90
C LYS A 178 -9.95 3.59 16.96
N GLN A 179 -8.78 4.03 16.48
CA GLN A 179 -8.39 5.45 16.51
C GLN A 179 -9.20 6.30 15.52
N ALA A 180 -9.53 5.75 14.35
CA ALA A 180 -10.40 6.40 13.36
C ALA A 180 -11.78 6.68 13.96
N LYS A 181 -12.37 5.70 14.67
CA LYS A 181 -13.65 5.86 15.35
C LYS A 181 -13.58 6.86 16.51
N ALA A 182 -12.44 6.94 17.20
CA ALA A 182 -12.21 7.94 18.24
C ALA A 182 -12.00 9.36 17.69
N GLY A 183 -11.75 9.50 16.39
CA GLY A 183 -11.48 10.80 15.75
C GLY A 183 -10.08 11.35 16.04
N GLU A 184 -9.15 10.49 16.46
CA GLU A 184 -7.80 10.88 16.90
C GLU A 184 -6.78 11.00 15.75
N LEU A 185 -7.13 10.47 14.58
CA LEU A 185 -6.22 10.39 13.44
C LEU A 185 -6.18 11.69 12.63
N HIS A 186 -4.98 12.02 12.16
CA HIS A 186 -4.79 13.04 11.13
C HIS A 186 -5.61 12.68 9.88
N LYS A 187 -6.17 13.70 9.22
CA LYS A 187 -6.99 13.53 8.02
C LYS A 187 -6.33 14.19 6.83
N ILE A 188 -6.31 13.49 5.70
CA ILE A 188 -5.87 14.02 4.41
C ILE A 188 -7.07 14.35 3.53
N ALA A 189 -6.84 15.21 2.53
CA ALA A 189 -7.80 15.46 1.46
C ALA A 189 -7.52 14.49 0.30
N PRO A 190 -8.24 13.37 0.18
CA PRO A 190 -7.96 12.42 -0.89
C PRO A 190 -8.29 13.04 -2.25
N ARG A 191 -7.63 12.57 -3.31
CA ARG A 191 -7.81 13.11 -4.67
C ARG A 191 -9.07 12.60 -5.36
N ARG A 192 -9.38 11.31 -5.18
CA ARG A 192 -10.58 10.66 -5.74
C ARG A 192 -11.79 10.93 -4.83
N PHE A 193 -12.99 11.01 -5.41
CA PHE A 193 -14.26 11.19 -4.68
C PHE A 193 -14.25 12.33 -3.64
N ASN A 194 -13.55 13.42 -3.94
CA ASN A 194 -13.44 14.59 -3.07
C ASN A 194 -13.53 15.91 -3.86
N PRO A 195 -14.68 16.22 -4.47
CA PRO A 195 -14.83 17.41 -5.31
C PRO A 195 -14.57 18.72 -4.55
N LYS A 196 -14.78 18.73 -3.24
CA LYS A 196 -14.57 19.88 -2.36
C LYS A 196 -13.13 20.04 -1.86
N LYS A 197 -12.25 19.07 -2.12
CA LYS A 197 -10.86 19.03 -1.64
C LYS A 197 -10.75 19.16 -0.11
N GLU A 198 -11.72 18.60 0.61
CA GLU A 198 -11.76 18.65 2.08
C GLU A 198 -10.93 17.52 2.68
N ALA A 199 -10.29 17.77 3.82
CA ALA A 199 -9.54 16.76 4.55
C ALA A 199 -10.48 15.91 5.40
N TRP A 200 -10.86 14.73 4.89
CA TRP A 200 -11.84 13.85 5.54
C TRP A 200 -11.37 12.42 5.74
N LEU A 201 -10.32 11.96 5.04
CA LEU A 201 -9.86 10.57 5.10
C LEU A 201 -8.83 10.41 6.24
N PRO A 202 -9.15 9.67 7.33
CA PRO A 202 -8.18 9.44 8.40
C PRO A 202 -7.03 8.54 7.93
N VAL A 203 -5.81 8.96 8.23
CA VAL A 203 -4.59 8.22 7.94
C VAL A 203 -3.92 7.85 9.26
N PHE A 204 -3.51 6.60 9.37
CA PHE A 204 -2.76 6.08 10.50
C PHE A 204 -1.43 5.53 10.04
N HIS A 205 -0.42 5.87 10.79
CA HIS A 205 0.92 5.40 10.56
C HIS A 205 1.43 4.73 11.82
N THR A 206 2.13 3.61 11.64
CA THR A 206 2.69 2.88 12.77
C THR A 206 3.91 2.08 12.32
N LYS A 207 4.84 1.87 13.25
CA LYS A 207 5.95 0.95 13.07
C LYS A 207 5.79 -0.26 13.98
N ARG A 208 5.84 -1.48 13.43
CA ARG A 208 5.75 -2.73 14.21
C ARG A 208 6.60 -3.82 13.58
N GLN A 209 7.34 -4.56 14.40
CA GLN A 209 8.18 -5.69 13.93
C GLN A 209 9.11 -5.30 12.76
N GLY A 210 9.63 -4.07 12.78
CA GLY A 210 10.49 -3.50 11.73
C GLY A 210 9.75 -3.00 10.48
N TRP A 211 8.45 -3.26 10.33
CA TRP A 211 7.62 -2.74 9.26
C TRP A 211 7.13 -1.33 9.57
N MET A 212 7.13 -0.45 8.58
CA MET A 212 6.44 0.83 8.58
C MET A 212 5.13 0.67 7.82
N PHE A 213 4.03 1.15 8.40
CA PHE A 213 2.69 1.05 7.84
C PHE A 213 2.09 2.43 7.59
N THR A 214 1.39 2.58 6.47
CA THR A 214 0.46 3.67 6.20
C THR A 214 -0.91 3.06 5.95
N VAL A 215 -1.91 3.48 6.71
CA VAL A 215 -3.23 2.85 6.76
C VAL A 215 -4.32 3.87 6.57
N MET A 216 -5.28 3.57 5.72
CA MET A 216 -6.42 4.43 5.44
C MET A 216 -7.63 3.60 4.99
N PHE A 217 -8.83 4.16 5.11
CA PHE A 217 -10.02 3.55 4.51
C PHE A 217 -9.95 3.61 2.98
N SER A 218 -10.52 2.61 2.31
CA SER A 218 -10.68 2.64 0.86
C SER A 218 -11.58 3.80 0.46
N ASN A 219 -11.14 4.51 -0.58
CA ASN A 219 -11.84 5.63 -1.18
C ASN A 219 -12.09 5.36 -2.68
N THR A 220 -12.57 4.16 -3.01
CA THR A 220 -12.98 3.76 -4.36
C THR A 220 -14.49 3.92 -4.59
N ALA A 221 -14.92 3.99 -5.86
CA ALA A 221 -16.34 4.05 -6.21
C ALA A 221 -17.14 2.92 -5.56
N GLN A 222 -16.63 1.68 -5.60
CA GLN A 222 -17.29 0.54 -4.98
C GLN A 222 -17.39 0.67 -3.46
N ALA A 223 -16.34 1.16 -2.79
CA ALA A 223 -16.39 1.38 -1.35
C ALA A 223 -17.50 2.38 -0.99
N HIS A 224 -17.66 3.45 -1.77
CA HIS A 224 -18.77 4.41 -1.60
C HIS A 224 -20.14 3.77 -1.91
N ALA A 225 -20.27 3.08 -3.04
CA ALA A 225 -21.53 2.48 -3.48
C ALA A 225 -22.05 1.42 -2.49
N LEU A 226 -21.15 0.67 -1.84
CA LEU A 226 -21.48 -0.36 -0.86
C LEU A 226 -21.54 0.16 0.59
N GLY A 227 -21.25 1.44 0.82
CA GLY A 227 -21.16 1.99 2.18
C GLY A 227 -20.07 1.30 3.02
N LYS A 228 -18.89 1.07 2.41
CA LYS A 228 -17.72 0.40 2.99
C LYS A 228 -16.53 1.33 3.21
N THR A 229 -16.73 2.64 3.10
CA THR A 229 -15.72 3.69 3.33
C THR A 229 -15.26 3.83 4.77
N ASP A 230 -15.82 3.03 5.69
CA ASP A 230 -15.41 2.86 7.09
C ASP A 230 -15.14 1.38 7.46
N ASP A 231 -15.13 0.49 6.46
CA ASP A 231 -14.94 -0.96 6.63
C ASP A 231 -13.72 -1.47 5.89
N TRP A 232 -13.53 -1.07 4.62
CA TRP A 232 -12.40 -1.55 3.82
C TRP A 232 -11.17 -0.71 4.15
N VAL A 233 -10.12 -1.37 4.63
CA VAL A 233 -8.90 -0.72 5.13
C VAL A 233 -7.73 -1.11 4.24
N VAL A 234 -7.12 -0.13 3.59
CA VAL A 234 -5.91 -0.32 2.78
C VAL A 234 -4.70 -0.09 3.67
N ILE A 235 -3.81 -1.10 3.73
CA ILE A 235 -2.58 -1.09 4.53
C ILE A 235 -1.40 -1.15 3.56
N TYR A 236 -0.69 -0.05 3.40
CA TYR A 236 0.63 -0.04 2.77
C TYR A 236 1.69 -0.40 3.81
N TYR A 237 2.68 -1.20 3.43
CA TYR A 237 3.78 -1.58 4.30
C TYR A 237 5.13 -1.47 3.61
N LYS A 238 6.18 -1.22 4.39
CA LYS A 238 7.57 -1.20 3.93
C LYS A 238 8.55 -1.66 5.01
N ARG A 239 9.57 -2.44 4.61
CA ARG A 239 10.74 -2.79 5.43
C ARG A 239 11.95 -3.07 4.55
N GLY A 240 13.00 -2.26 4.66
CA GLY A 240 14.14 -2.29 3.74
C GLY A 240 13.69 -2.02 2.31
N ASP A 241 14.04 -2.92 1.40
CA ASP A 241 13.66 -2.87 -0.02
C ASP A 241 12.30 -3.55 -0.29
N HIS A 242 11.68 -4.14 0.72
CA HIS A 242 10.36 -4.75 0.60
C HIS A 242 9.29 -3.69 0.85
N GLU A 243 8.39 -3.49 -0.12
CA GLU A 243 7.17 -2.73 0.07
C GLU A 243 6.00 -3.40 -0.65
N GLY A 244 4.80 -3.14 -0.15
CA GLY A 244 3.58 -3.71 -0.70
C GLY A 244 2.34 -3.09 -0.05
N GLN A 245 1.19 -3.68 -0.36
CA GLN A 245 -0.07 -3.30 0.25
C GLN A 245 -0.99 -4.51 0.40
N ASN A 246 -1.90 -4.44 1.36
CA ASN A 246 -3.03 -5.37 1.47
C ASN A 246 -4.30 -4.62 1.86
N THR A 247 -5.44 -5.13 1.42
CA THR A 247 -6.75 -4.64 1.86
C THR A 247 -7.35 -5.57 2.91
N VAL A 248 -7.74 -5.03 4.06
CA VAL A 248 -8.49 -5.74 5.12
C VAL A 248 -9.96 -5.38 5.03
N VAL A 249 -10.83 -6.39 5.02
CA VAL A 249 -12.28 -6.22 4.88
C VAL A 249 -13.05 -7.09 5.85
N THR A 250 -14.32 -6.77 6.06
CA THR A 250 -15.24 -7.69 6.74
C THR A 250 -15.73 -8.73 5.73
N GLU A 251 -15.45 -10.00 5.99
CA GLU A 251 -15.87 -11.13 5.15
C GLU A 251 -17.40 -11.27 5.14
N THR A 252 -17.97 -11.58 3.97
CA THR A 252 -19.42 -11.62 3.76
C THR A 252 -19.94 -12.95 3.22
N LYS A 253 -19.10 -13.78 2.60
CA LYS A 253 -19.51 -14.98 1.84
C LYS A 253 -18.92 -16.29 2.36
N THR A 254 -17.69 -16.28 2.86
CA THR A 254 -16.98 -17.52 3.23
C THR A 254 -17.33 -18.01 4.65
N GLN A 255 -16.70 -19.10 5.09
CA GLN A 255 -16.85 -19.64 6.45
C GLN A 255 -16.42 -18.63 7.52
N LEU A 256 -15.60 -17.63 7.15
CA LEU A 256 -15.15 -16.55 8.03
C LEU A 256 -16.13 -15.36 8.06
N LYS A 257 -17.38 -15.53 7.64
CA LYS A 257 -18.39 -14.45 7.60
C LYS A 257 -18.44 -13.64 8.90
N GLY A 258 -18.35 -12.32 8.77
CA GLY A 258 -18.34 -11.36 9.87
C GLY A 258 -16.96 -11.14 10.52
N LYS A 259 -15.94 -11.91 10.13
CA LYS A 259 -14.56 -11.72 10.58
C LYS A 259 -13.82 -10.72 9.68
N ARG A 260 -12.75 -10.12 10.22
CA ARG A 260 -11.81 -9.30 9.46
C ARG A 260 -10.82 -10.21 8.74
N VAL A 261 -10.67 -10.04 7.43
CA VAL A 261 -9.81 -10.89 6.59
C VAL A 261 -8.94 -10.03 5.68
N VAL A 262 -7.72 -10.49 5.41
CA VAL A 262 -6.81 -9.85 4.46
C VAL A 262 -7.11 -10.40 3.05
N ARG A 263 -7.57 -9.55 2.12
CA ARG A 263 -7.87 -9.98 0.75
C ARG A 263 -6.60 -10.53 0.06
N GLY A 264 -6.80 -11.53 -0.80
CA GLY A 264 -5.70 -12.25 -1.47
C GLY A 264 -4.88 -13.19 -0.59
N ARG A 265 -5.26 -13.43 0.69
CA ARG A 265 -4.52 -14.29 1.64
C ARG A 265 -5.40 -15.33 2.33
N GLN A 266 -6.23 -16.03 1.57
CA GLN A 266 -7.32 -16.89 2.10
C GLN A 266 -6.79 -18.01 3.00
N ALA A 267 -5.76 -18.72 2.56
CA ALA A 267 -5.18 -19.83 3.32
C ALA A 267 -4.64 -19.37 4.68
N GLU A 268 -3.99 -18.21 4.71
CA GLU A 268 -3.43 -17.64 5.94
C GLU A 268 -4.51 -17.06 6.85
N ASN A 269 -5.56 -16.45 6.30
CA ASN A 269 -6.73 -16.03 7.09
C ASN A 269 -7.40 -17.23 7.76
N GLN A 270 -7.61 -18.33 7.02
CA GLN A 270 -8.20 -19.54 7.56
C GLN A 270 -7.34 -20.11 8.69
N HIS A 271 -6.03 -20.24 8.46
CA HIS A 271 -5.10 -20.71 9.48
C HIS A 271 -5.12 -19.84 10.74
N TYR A 272 -5.10 -18.51 10.59
CA TYR A 272 -5.16 -17.58 11.72
C TYR A 272 -6.40 -17.81 12.60
N TYR A 273 -7.59 -17.94 11.99
CA TYR A 273 -8.81 -18.15 12.75
C TYR A 273 -8.97 -19.57 13.30
N GLU A 274 -8.43 -20.59 12.62
CA GLU A 274 -8.38 -21.96 13.17
C GLU A 274 -7.56 -22.01 14.46
N VAL A 275 -6.38 -21.38 14.47
CA VAL A 275 -5.51 -21.29 15.65
C VAL A 275 -6.18 -20.53 16.80
N GLN A 276 -6.92 -19.44 16.52
CA GLN A 276 -7.63 -18.70 17.56
C GLN A 276 -8.88 -19.41 18.11
N SER A 277 -9.50 -20.30 17.33
CA SER A 277 -10.72 -21.02 17.75
C SER A 277 -10.42 -22.28 18.57
N GLY A 278 -9.20 -22.81 18.47
CA GLY A 278 -8.74 -24.02 19.15
C GLY A 278 -7.97 -23.77 20.45
N GLY A 279 -7.90 -22.51 20.92
CA GLY A 279 -7.21 -22.08 22.14
C GLY A 279 -8.14 -21.82 23.31
#